data_AF-A0A501XGH5-F1
#
_entry.id   AF-A0A501XGH5-F1
#
_cell.length_a   1.000
_cell.length_b   1.000
_cell.length_c   1.000
_cell.angle_alpha   90.00
_cell.angle_beta   90.00
_cell.angle_gamma   90.00
#
_symmetry.space_group_name_H-M   'P 1'
#
loop_
_entity.id
_entity.type
_entity.pdbx_description
1 polymer ?
#
loop_
_entity_poly.entity_id
_entity_poly.type
_entity_poly.pdbx_seq_one_letter_code
_entity_poly.pdbx_strand_id
1 'polypeptide(L)'
;MVTNDRSEIAHLIRDLRSEAASYNRQWHVWLGLASGGGAVAILSFAANLPDPDFALRRLLPTLVAFTSGIVFSGFALFAASRRISSLEGHHAAAFTRGELDDAIKKIPIMMSAPASLAYEHNAARNRLTKEREQSHQEAEAEWKFHLKWKAASRLFIGLAVVGFVAGLVLPLVHIGTGGNFAPPPSGEVATGDSPSPRTPTKKVQ
;
A
#
# COMPACT_ATOMS: atom_id res chain seq x y z
N MET A 1 -34.99 15.99 18.90
CA MET A 1 -34.19 14.82 19.32
C MET A 1 -33.09 14.54 18.29
N VAL A 2 -32.25 15.55 17.95
CA VAL A 2 -31.22 15.53 16.86
C VAL A 2 -29.80 15.77 17.41
N THR A 3 -29.67 15.92 18.73
CA THR A 3 -28.41 16.27 19.39
C THR A 3 -27.48 15.08 19.61
N ASN A 4 -28.00 13.84 19.71
CA ASN A 4 -27.17 12.64 19.89
C ASN A 4 -26.29 12.35 18.66
N ASP A 5 -26.89 12.34 17.46
CA ASP A 5 -26.17 12.02 16.20
C ASP A 5 -24.95 12.91 15.94
N ARG A 6 -25.00 14.18 16.36
CA ARG A 6 -23.89 15.12 16.09
C ARG A 6 -22.67 14.87 16.96
N SER A 7 -22.90 14.52 18.22
CA SER A 7 -21.81 14.14 19.11
C SER A 7 -21.11 12.88 18.60
N GLU A 8 -21.88 11.91 18.12
CA GLU A 8 -21.37 10.65 17.56
C GLU A 8 -20.55 10.88 16.28
N ILE A 9 -21.02 11.73 15.36
CA ILE A 9 -20.27 12.04 14.14
C ILE A 9 -18.97 12.80 14.46
N ALA A 10 -18.99 13.73 15.42
CA ALA A 10 -17.77 14.43 15.85
C ALA A 10 -16.76 13.47 16.51
N HIS A 11 -17.23 12.50 17.30
CA HIS A 11 -16.39 11.43 17.85
C HIS A 11 -15.80 10.57 16.73
N LEU A 12 -16.61 10.14 15.76
CA LEU A 12 -16.14 9.37 14.61
C LEU A 12 -15.03 10.09 13.82
N ILE A 13 -15.20 11.37 13.52
CA ILE A 13 -14.18 12.17 12.81
C ILE A 13 -12.87 12.20 13.60
N ARG A 14 -12.95 12.38 14.92
CA ARG A 14 -11.77 12.38 15.81
C ARG A 14 -11.06 11.03 15.83
N ASP A 15 -11.82 9.95 15.90
CA ASP A 15 -11.28 8.59 15.92
C ASP A 15 -10.58 8.28 14.59
N LEU A 16 -11.23 8.57 13.45
CA LEU A 16 -10.64 8.42 12.12
C LEU A 16 -9.35 9.23 11.97
N ARG A 17 -9.32 10.47 12.47
CA ARG A 17 -8.13 11.32 12.45
C ARG A 17 -6.98 10.71 13.24
N SER A 18 -7.27 10.19 14.43
CA SER A 18 -6.29 9.52 15.28
C SER A 18 -5.75 8.24 14.63
N GLU A 19 -6.62 7.49 13.94
CA GLU A 19 -6.27 6.27 13.23
C GLU A 19 -5.38 6.57 12.01
N ALA A 20 -5.72 7.60 11.21
CA ALA A 20 -4.87 8.05 10.10
C ALA A 20 -3.48 8.47 10.57
N ALA A 21 -3.40 9.21 11.69
CA ALA A 21 -2.13 9.60 12.30
C ALA A 21 -1.31 8.39 12.78
N SER A 22 -1.98 7.38 13.37
CA SER A 22 -1.36 6.12 13.76
C SER A 22 -0.74 5.39 12.56
N TYR A 23 -1.48 5.23 11.47
CA TYR A 23 -0.96 4.61 10.25
C TYR A 23 0.21 5.39 9.65
N ASN A 24 0.16 6.72 9.66
CA ASN A 24 1.26 7.53 9.17
C ASN A 24 2.52 7.36 10.03
N ARG A 25 2.37 7.31 11.36
CA ARG A 25 3.48 7.03 12.27
C ARG A 25 4.04 5.62 12.05
N GLN A 26 3.18 4.62 11.91
CA GLN A 26 3.59 3.25 11.59
C GLN A 26 4.37 3.20 10.28
N TRP A 27 3.94 3.93 9.25
CA TRP A 27 4.67 4.02 7.99
C TRP A 27 6.09 4.59 8.17
N HIS A 28 6.26 5.68 8.91
CA HIS A 28 7.57 6.24 9.20
C HIS A 28 8.46 5.31 10.04
N VAL A 29 7.90 4.69 11.07
CA VAL A 29 8.60 3.70 11.91
C VAL A 29 9.02 2.51 11.06
N TRP A 30 8.12 2.05 10.19
CA TRP A 30 8.37 0.96 9.27
C TRP A 30 9.45 1.31 8.26
N LEU A 31 9.50 2.53 7.71
CA LEU A 31 10.59 2.98 6.85
C LEU A 31 11.95 2.92 7.58
N GLY A 32 11.99 3.35 8.84
CA GLY A 32 13.21 3.28 9.66
C GLY A 32 13.64 1.85 9.96
N LEU A 33 12.70 0.99 10.38
CA LEU A 33 12.96 -0.42 10.68
C LEU A 33 13.32 -1.24 9.43
N ALA A 34 12.61 -1.03 8.32
CA ALA A 34 12.87 -1.76 7.08
C ALA A 34 14.22 -1.37 6.46
N SER A 35 14.58 -0.08 6.50
CA SER A 35 15.87 0.40 5.99
C SER A 35 17.05 -0.09 6.84
N GLY A 36 16.95 -0.03 8.17
CA GLY A 36 18.01 -0.49 9.07
C GLY A 36 18.10 -2.01 9.19
N GLY A 37 16.97 -2.67 9.48
CA GLY A 37 16.91 -4.11 9.73
C GLY A 37 17.16 -4.95 8.48
N GLY A 38 16.66 -4.52 7.33
CA GLY A 38 16.89 -5.22 6.05
C GLY A 38 18.36 -5.24 5.65
N ALA A 39 19.03 -4.09 5.74
CA ALA A 39 20.45 -3.99 5.41
C ALA A 39 21.32 -4.83 6.35
N VAL A 40 21.06 -4.77 7.66
CA VAL A 40 21.81 -5.55 8.66
C VAL A 40 21.61 -7.05 8.47
N ALA A 41 20.38 -7.52 8.27
CA ALA A 41 20.11 -8.95 8.08
C ALA A 41 20.82 -9.52 6.85
N ILE A 42 20.82 -8.77 5.73
CA ILE A 42 21.51 -9.18 4.49
C ILE A 42 23.03 -9.22 4.70
N LEU A 43 23.60 -8.19 5.33
CA LEU A 43 25.04 -8.13 5.62
C LEU A 43 25.47 -9.23 6.60
N SER A 44 24.69 -9.49 7.65
CA SER A 44 24.96 -10.57 8.62
C SER A 44 24.86 -11.95 8.00
N PHE A 45 23.91 -12.16 7.09
CA PHE A 45 23.78 -13.44 6.38
C PHE A 45 24.94 -13.65 5.41
N ALA A 46 25.31 -12.62 4.62
CA ALA A 46 26.43 -12.69 3.69
C ALA A 46 27.77 -12.93 4.42
N ALA A 47 27.98 -12.30 5.57
CA ALA A 47 29.22 -12.45 6.35
C ALA A 47 29.46 -13.86 6.92
N ASN A 48 28.43 -14.70 7.02
CA ASN A 48 28.51 -16.05 7.61
C ASN A 48 28.69 -17.16 6.57
N LEU A 49 28.83 -16.84 5.28
CA LEU A 49 28.95 -17.82 4.21
C LEU A 49 30.41 -18.02 3.74
N PRO A 50 30.81 -19.26 3.35
CA PRO A 50 32.18 -19.57 2.95
C PRO A 50 32.66 -18.81 1.70
N ASP A 51 31.74 -18.50 0.78
CA ASP A 51 31.96 -17.66 -0.39
C ASP A 51 30.79 -16.67 -0.54
N PRO A 52 30.91 -15.45 0.01
CA PRO A 52 29.81 -14.49 0.07
C PRO A 52 29.35 -14.03 -1.30
N ASP A 53 30.26 -13.91 -2.29
CA ASP A 53 29.93 -13.40 -3.62
C ASP A 53 29.10 -14.42 -4.42
N PHE A 54 29.44 -15.70 -4.34
CA PHE A 54 28.69 -16.77 -5.01
C PHE A 54 27.28 -16.94 -4.41
N ALA A 55 27.18 -16.92 -3.09
CA ALA A 55 25.90 -17.05 -2.38
C ALA A 55 25.00 -15.83 -2.60
N LEU A 56 25.55 -14.61 -2.58
CA LEU A 56 24.80 -13.38 -2.85
C LEU A 56 24.21 -13.37 -4.26
N ARG A 57 24.97 -13.77 -5.28
CA ARG A 57 24.46 -13.84 -6.67
C ARG A 57 23.28 -14.79 -6.81
N ARG A 58 23.31 -15.92 -6.09
CA ARG A 58 22.27 -16.96 -6.15
C ARG A 58 21.03 -16.60 -5.35
N LEU A 59 21.20 -15.85 -4.26
CA LEU A 59 20.10 -15.33 -3.44
C LEU A 59 19.52 -14.01 -3.94
N LEU A 60 20.23 -13.31 -4.83
CA LEU A 60 19.84 -11.99 -5.34
C LEU A 60 18.38 -11.95 -5.83
N PRO A 61 17.86 -12.91 -6.63
CA PRO A 61 16.47 -12.86 -7.09
C PRO A 61 15.47 -12.94 -5.93
N THR A 62 15.75 -13.79 -4.95
CA THR A 62 14.90 -14.00 -3.76
C THR A 62 14.94 -12.81 -2.81
N LEU A 63 16.11 -12.17 -2.71
CA LEU A 63 16.33 -10.95 -1.95
C LEU A 63 15.64 -9.74 -2.58
N VAL A 64 15.67 -9.63 -3.92
CA VAL A 64 14.89 -8.61 -4.66
C VAL A 64 13.39 -8.85 -4.48
N ALA A 65 12.93 -10.10 -4.58
CA ALA A 65 11.52 -10.43 -4.34
C ALA A 65 11.08 -10.07 -2.91
N PHE A 66 11.88 -10.43 -1.90
CA PHE A 66 11.61 -10.12 -0.51
C PHE A 66 11.62 -8.61 -0.23
N THR A 67 12.63 -7.88 -0.72
CA THR A 67 12.70 -6.41 -0.55
C THR A 67 11.59 -5.69 -1.29
N SER A 68 11.14 -6.19 -2.46
CA SER A 68 9.95 -5.67 -3.12
C SER A 68 8.69 -5.86 -2.27
N GLY A 69 8.57 -7.02 -1.60
CA GLY A 69 7.47 -7.31 -0.66
C GLY A 69 7.45 -6.36 0.53
N ILE A 70 8.62 -6.07 1.09
CA ILE A 70 8.84 -5.01 2.08
C ILE A 70 8.30 -3.69 1.52
N VAL A 71 8.86 -3.18 0.42
CA VAL A 71 8.46 -1.89 -0.17
C VAL A 71 6.94 -1.78 -0.38
N PHE A 72 6.30 -2.82 -0.92
CA PHE A 72 4.85 -2.84 -1.11
C PHE A 72 4.07 -2.85 0.22
N SER A 73 4.57 -3.49 1.27
CA SER A 73 3.99 -3.40 2.62
C SER A 73 4.01 -1.96 3.15
N GLY A 74 5.11 -1.23 2.93
CA GLY A 74 5.20 0.20 3.23
C GLY A 74 4.16 1.02 2.46
N PHE A 75 4.05 0.81 1.15
CA PHE A 75 3.03 1.49 0.34
C PHE A 75 1.59 1.12 0.75
N ALA A 76 1.35 -0.10 1.25
CA ALA A 76 0.06 -0.49 1.78
C ALA A 76 -0.33 0.33 3.03
N LEU A 77 0.62 0.60 3.94
CA LEU A 77 0.41 1.46 5.12
C LEU A 77 0.14 2.90 4.72
N PHE A 78 0.91 3.43 3.75
CA PHE A 78 0.67 4.78 3.21
C PHE A 78 -0.72 4.90 2.57
N ALA A 79 -1.10 3.92 1.74
CA ALA A 79 -2.42 3.86 1.12
C ALA A 79 -3.54 3.74 2.16
N ALA A 80 -3.34 2.97 3.24
CA ALA A 80 -4.29 2.86 4.35
C ALA A 80 -4.47 4.21 5.06
N SER A 81 -3.38 4.93 5.35
CA SER A 81 -3.44 6.28 5.92
C SER A 81 -4.28 7.22 5.05
N ARG A 82 -4.01 7.29 3.74
CA ARG A 82 -4.77 8.13 2.80
C ARG A 82 -6.24 7.72 2.67
N ARG A 83 -6.52 6.41 2.74
CA ARG A 83 -7.90 5.87 2.76
C ARG A 83 -8.69 6.36 3.98
N ILE A 84 -8.07 6.38 5.15
CA ILE A 84 -8.73 6.82 6.38
C ILE A 84 -8.88 8.35 6.40
N SER A 85 -7.87 9.11 5.98
CA SER A 85 -7.98 10.57 5.87
C SER A 85 -9.07 11.04 4.90
N SER A 86 -9.25 10.35 3.78
CA SER A 86 -10.35 10.67 2.85
C SER A 86 -11.72 10.27 3.40
N LEU A 87 -11.79 9.21 4.20
CA LEU A 87 -13.03 8.85 4.91
C LEU A 87 -13.40 9.90 5.97
N GLU A 88 -12.41 10.40 6.72
CA GLU A 88 -12.56 11.53 7.64
C GLU A 88 -13.09 12.76 6.89
N GLY A 89 -12.47 13.13 5.77
CA GLY A 89 -12.88 14.27 4.93
C GLY A 89 -14.32 14.15 4.44
N HIS A 90 -14.73 12.95 4.00
CA HIS A 90 -16.11 12.68 3.59
C HIS A 90 -17.11 12.92 4.73
N HIS A 91 -16.84 12.38 5.92
CA HIS A 91 -17.73 12.54 7.08
C HIS A 91 -17.75 13.98 7.60
N ALA A 92 -16.61 14.68 7.58
CA ALA A 92 -16.54 16.09 7.95
C ALA A 92 -17.36 16.98 7.00
N ALA A 93 -17.23 16.77 5.69
CA ALA A 93 -18.03 17.49 4.70
C ALA A 93 -19.53 17.15 4.82
N ALA A 94 -19.87 15.87 5.03
CA ALA A 94 -21.27 15.47 5.27
C ALA A 94 -21.86 16.13 6.53
N PHE A 95 -21.08 16.27 7.60
CA PHE A 95 -21.47 16.98 8.81
C PHE A 95 -21.72 18.46 8.54
N THR A 96 -20.78 19.15 7.90
CA THR A 96 -20.93 20.56 7.49
C THR A 96 -22.16 20.78 6.63
N ARG A 97 -22.43 19.89 5.68
CA ARG A 97 -23.65 19.92 4.86
C ARG A 97 -24.92 19.87 5.70
N GLY A 98 -24.95 19.03 6.74
CA GLY A 98 -26.05 18.95 7.70
C GLY A 98 -26.26 20.25 8.48
N GLU A 99 -25.17 20.90 8.91
CA GLU A 99 -25.25 22.20 9.58
C GLU A 99 -25.78 23.30 8.66
N LEU A 100 -25.32 23.31 7.40
CA LEU A 100 -25.80 24.24 6.38
C LEU A 100 -27.28 24.00 6.06
N ASP A 101 -27.72 22.74 5.98
CA ASP A 101 -29.14 22.40 5.78
C ASP A 101 -30.02 22.97 6.89
N ASP A 102 -29.58 22.89 8.14
CA ASP A 102 -30.34 23.44 9.25
C ASP A 102 -30.28 24.97 9.32
N ALA A 103 -29.18 25.58 8.88
CA ALA A 103 -29.11 27.03 8.71
C ALA A 103 -30.06 27.52 7.60
N ILE A 104 -30.10 26.83 6.45
CA ILE A 104 -30.98 27.15 5.32
C ILE A 104 -32.45 27.02 5.73
N LYS A 105 -32.82 25.98 6.49
CA LYS A 105 -34.19 25.78 6.98
C LYS A 105 -34.68 26.92 7.90
N LYS A 106 -33.78 27.58 8.62
CA LYS A 106 -34.11 28.72 9.50
C LYS A 106 -34.38 30.02 8.73
N ILE A 107 -33.96 30.11 7.46
CA ILE A 107 -34.15 31.30 6.62
C ILE A 107 -35.33 31.03 5.67
N PRO A 108 -36.51 31.62 5.91
CA PRO A 108 -37.66 31.44 5.04
C PRO A 108 -37.39 32.02 3.65
N ILE A 109 -38.00 31.43 2.62
CA ILE A 109 -37.93 31.93 1.25
C ILE A 109 -38.84 33.14 1.12
N MET A 110 -38.28 34.28 0.76
CA MET A 110 -39.07 35.45 0.40
C MET A 110 -39.54 35.35 -1.05
N MET A 111 -40.85 35.43 -1.27
CA MET A 111 -41.44 35.50 -2.61
C MET A 111 -41.95 36.94 -2.82
N SER A 112 -41.34 37.68 -3.74
CA SER A 112 -41.76 39.04 -4.09
C SER A 112 -41.77 39.25 -5.61
N ALA A 113 -42.63 40.13 -6.06
CA ALA A 113 -42.59 40.69 -7.41
C ALA A 113 -42.11 42.14 -7.33
N PRO A 114 -41.15 42.59 -8.16
CA PRO A 114 -40.38 41.84 -9.17
C PRO A 114 -39.40 40.80 -8.59
N ALA A 115 -38.99 39.85 -9.43
CA ALA A 115 -38.09 38.74 -9.05
C ALA A 115 -36.70 39.19 -8.59
N SER A 116 -36.23 40.37 -9.01
CA SER A 116 -34.95 40.94 -8.57
C SER A 116 -34.92 41.21 -7.06
N LEU A 117 -36.00 41.77 -6.51
CA LEU A 117 -36.14 41.98 -5.07
C LEU A 117 -36.17 40.65 -4.30
N ALA A 118 -36.82 39.63 -4.87
CA ALA A 118 -36.84 38.31 -4.25
C ALA A 118 -35.43 37.71 -4.19
N TYR A 119 -34.63 37.91 -5.23
CA TYR A 119 -33.26 37.43 -5.26
C TYR A 119 -32.37 38.14 -4.23
N GLU A 120 -32.47 39.46 -4.11
CA GLU A 120 -31.75 40.25 -3.11
C GLU A 120 -32.12 39.85 -1.67
N HIS A 121 -33.42 39.70 -1.38
CA HIS A 121 -33.89 39.27 -0.06
C HIS A 121 -33.48 37.82 0.27
N ASN A 122 -33.32 36.96 -0.73
CA ASN A 122 -32.85 35.58 -0.55
C ASN A 122 -31.32 35.41 -0.68
N ALA A 123 -30.54 36.49 -0.86
CA ALA A 123 -29.11 36.41 -1.14
C ALA A 123 -28.32 35.58 -0.10
N ALA A 124 -28.63 35.77 1.19
CA ALA A 124 -28.01 35.01 2.27
C ALA A 124 -28.33 33.51 2.18
N ARG A 125 -29.59 33.16 1.91
CA ARG A 125 -30.03 31.77 1.72
C ARG A 125 -29.39 31.14 0.48
N ASN A 126 -29.29 31.89 -0.61
CA ASN A 126 -28.65 31.43 -1.85
C ASN A 126 -27.16 31.17 -1.64
N ARG A 127 -26.47 32.02 -0.87
CA ARG A 127 -25.08 31.80 -0.49
C ARG A 127 -24.90 30.51 0.31
N LEU A 128 -25.69 30.29 1.36
CA LEU A 128 -25.63 29.04 2.14
C LEU A 128 -25.95 27.81 1.28
N THR A 129 -26.91 27.93 0.37
CA THR A 129 -27.26 26.86 -0.58
C THR A 129 -26.07 26.53 -1.50
N LYS A 130 -25.31 27.54 -1.94
CA LYS A 130 -24.10 27.34 -2.73
C LYS A 130 -22.98 26.69 -1.92
N GLU A 131 -22.74 27.14 -0.68
CA GLU A 131 -21.77 26.54 0.24
C GLU A 131 -22.12 25.07 0.54
N ARG A 132 -23.41 24.76 0.70
CA ARG A 132 -23.91 23.39 0.89
C ARG A 132 -23.58 22.50 -0.31
N GLU A 133 -23.80 23.01 -1.51
CA GLU A 133 -23.50 22.29 -2.76
C GLU A 133 -22.00 22.04 -2.92
N GLN A 134 -21.15 23.02 -2.58
CA GLN A 134 -19.70 22.84 -2.56
C GLN A 134 -19.28 21.74 -1.57
N SER A 135 -19.82 21.77 -0.35
CA SER A 135 -19.55 20.75 0.66
C SER A 135 -20.01 19.35 0.21
N HIS A 136 -21.13 19.26 -0.52
CA HIS A 136 -21.56 18.00 -1.12
C HIS A 136 -20.56 17.48 -2.18
N GLN A 137 -20.08 18.36 -3.07
CA GLN A 137 -19.10 18.01 -4.08
C GLN A 137 -17.77 17.56 -3.48
N GLU A 138 -17.32 18.24 -2.41
CA GLU A 138 -16.15 17.84 -1.63
C GLU A 138 -16.34 16.45 -1.01
N ALA A 139 -17.48 16.19 -0.38
CA ALA A 139 -17.78 14.87 0.19
C ALA A 139 -17.74 13.76 -0.87
N GLU A 140 -18.28 14.00 -2.06
CA GLU A 140 -18.21 13.03 -3.17
C GLU A 140 -16.79 12.82 -3.70
N ALA A 141 -16.02 13.89 -3.81
CA ALA A 141 -14.62 13.82 -4.23
C ALA A 141 -13.81 12.97 -3.24
N GLU A 142 -13.96 13.24 -1.95
CA GLU A 142 -13.30 12.47 -0.88
C GLU A 142 -13.74 11.00 -0.86
N TRP A 143 -15.01 10.71 -1.12
CA TRP A 143 -15.48 9.33 -1.26
C TRP A 143 -14.81 8.61 -2.45
N LYS A 144 -14.68 9.29 -3.60
CA LYS A 144 -13.96 8.74 -4.76
C LYS A 144 -12.48 8.50 -4.43
N PHE A 145 -11.83 9.39 -3.68
CA PHE A 145 -10.46 9.18 -3.21
C PHE A 145 -10.35 8.00 -2.25
N HIS A 146 -11.29 7.86 -1.30
CA HIS A 146 -11.37 6.71 -0.41
C HIS A 146 -11.41 5.39 -1.17
N LEU A 147 -12.27 5.29 -2.18
CA LEU A 147 -12.38 4.07 -3.00
C LEU A 147 -11.09 3.76 -3.76
N LYS A 148 -10.44 4.78 -4.33
CA LYS A 148 -9.14 4.62 -5.02
C LYS A 148 -8.06 4.10 -4.07
N TRP A 149 -7.92 4.72 -2.89
CA TRP A 149 -6.93 4.32 -1.90
C TRP A 149 -7.24 2.96 -1.27
N LYS A 150 -8.51 2.61 -1.12
CA LYS A 150 -8.95 1.27 -0.70
C LYS A 150 -8.52 0.20 -1.71
N ALA A 151 -8.69 0.46 -3.01
CA ALA A 151 -8.23 -0.45 -4.05
C ALA A 151 -6.69 -0.56 -4.09
N ALA A 152 -5.99 0.58 -4.03
CA ALA A 152 -4.53 0.62 -3.99
C ALA A 152 -3.95 -0.14 -2.79
N SER A 153 -4.54 0.05 -1.60
CA SER A 153 -4.13 -0.67 -0.38
C SER A 153 -4.26 -2.19 -0.56
N ARG A 154 -5.36 -2.69 -1.11
CA ARG A 154 -5.54 -4.12 -1.39
C ARG A 154 -4.52 -4.66 -2.39
N LEU A 155 -4.25 -3.89 -3.45
CA LEU A 155 -3.25 -4.26 -4.46
C LEU A 155 -1.85 -4.37 -3.82
N PHE A 156 -1.44 -3.37 -3.04
CA PHE A 156 -0.13 -3.39 -2.38
C PHE A 156 0.00 -4.50 -1.34
N ILE A 157 -1.07 -4.81 -0.60
CA ILE A 157 -1.09 -5.98 0.30
C ILE A 157 -0.89 -7.27 -0.51
N GLY A 158 -1.61 -7.43 -1.62
CA GLY A 158 -1.46 -8.60 -2.49
C GLY A 158 -0.03 -8.76 -3.01
N LEU A 159 0.56 -7.67 -3.53
CA LEU A 159 1.94 -7.65 -4.01
C LEU A 159 2.95 -7.93 -2.89
N ALA A 160 2.71 -7.39 -1.69
CA ALA A 160 3.55 -7.66 -0.53
C ALA A 160 3.55 -9.14 -0.17
N VAL A 161 2.38 -9.77 -0.09
CA VAL A 161 2.23 -11.20 0.19
C VAL A 161 2.96 -12.03 -0.86
N VAL A 162 2.77 -11.74 -2.15
CA VAL A 162 3.46 -12.47 -3.23
C VAL A 162 4.99 -12.30 -3.11
N GLY A 163 5.47 -11.08 -2.86
CA GLY A 163 6.90 -10.81 -2.68
C GLY A 163 7.50 -11.55 -1.49
N PHE A 164 6.80 -11.59 -0.34
CA PHE A 164 7.24 -12.34 0.83
C PHE A 164 7.25 -13.85 0.61
N VAL A 165 6.17 -14.39 0.02
CA VAL A 165 6.07 -15.83 -0.26
C VAL A 165 7.15 -16.24 -1.26
N ALA A 166 7.32 -15.51 -2.37
CA ALA A 166 8.38 -15.80 -3.33
C ALA A 166 9.78 -15.68 -2.71
N GLY A 167 10.02 -14.63 -1.92
CA GLY A 167 11.29 -14.40 -1.25
C GLY A 167 11.66 -15.46 -0.20
N LEU A 168 10.69 -16.07 0.47
CA LEU A 168 10.93 -17.10 1.48
C LEU A 168 10.87 -18.54 0.93
N VAL A 169 9.92 -18.83 0.03
CA VAL A 169 9.68 -20.19 -0.46
C VAL A 169 10.70 -20.60 -1.51
N LEU A 170 11.11 -19.70 -2.42
CA LEU A 170 12.06 -20.04 -3.48
C LEU A 170 13.44 -20.50 -2.95
N PRO A 171 14.05 -19.85 -1.95
CA PRO A 171 15.28 -20.35 -1.34
C PRO A 171 15.10 -21.74 -0.71
N LEU A 172 13.98 -21.97 -0.02
CA LEU A 172 13.69 -23.25 0.64
C LEU A 172 13.52 -24.38 -0.37
N VAL A 173 12.81 -24.13 -1.47
CA VAL A 173 12.68 -25.08 -2.57
C VAL A 173 14.05 -25.35 -3.20
N HIS A 174 14.87 -24.33 -3.41
CA HIS A 174 16.21 -24.50 -3.97
C HIS A 174 17.11 -25.41 -3.12
N ILE A 175 17.07 -25.23 -1.79
CA ILE A 175 17.76 -26.10 -0.84
C ILE A 175 17.19 -27.52 -0.90
N GLY A 176 15.86 -27.64 -0.86
CA GLY A 176 15.16 -28.92 -0.85
C GLY A 176 15.39 -29.77 -2.10
N THR A 177 15.65 -29.15 -3.25
CA THR A 177 15.96 -29.84 -4.51
C THR A 177 17.45 -30.13 -4.70
N GLY A 178 18.30 -29.93 -3.68
CA GLY A 178 19.73 -30.21 -3.74
C GLY A 178 20.59 -29.09 -4.35
N GLY A 179 20.09 -27.86 -4.38
CA GLY A 179 20.87 -26.69 -4.81
C GLY A 179 21.94 -26.32 -3.80
N ASN A 180 23.20 -26.23 -4.24
CA ASN A 180 24.32 -25.81 -3.40
C ASN A 180 24.55 -24.29 -3.47
N PHE A 181 24.77 -23.69 -2.30
CA PHE A 181 25.25 -22.30 -2.14
C PHE A 181 26.76 -22.19 -1.98
N ALA A 182 27.47 -23.32 -2.03
CA ALA A 182 28.92 -23.37 -2.15
C ALA A 182 29.32 -23.50 -3.62
N PRO A 183 30.43 -22.87 -4.05
CA PRO A 183 30.99 -23.13 -5.37
C PRO A 183 31.32 -24.64 -5.48
N PRO A 184 31.16 -25.26 -6.68
CA PRO A 184 31.60 -26.63 -6.88
C PRO A 184 33.09 -26.74 -6.56
N PRO A 185 33.54 -27.87 -5.95
CA PRO A 185 34.97 -28.07 -5.69
C PRO A 185 35.72 -27.93 -7.01
N SER A 186 36.77 -27.10 -7.01
CA SER A 186 37.57 -26.68 -8.17
C SER A 186 38.40 -27.83 -8.76
N GLY A 187 37.75 -28.91 -9.16
CA GLY A 187 38.34 -30.15 -9.68
C GLY A 187 37.42 -30.99 -10.56
N GLU A 188 36.10 -30.75 -10.59
CA GLU A 188 35.24 -31.34 -11.63
C GLU A 188 35.25 -30.46 -12.89
N VAL A 189 36.32 -30.61 -13.67
CA VAL A 189 36.23 -30.43 -15.12
C VAL A 189 35.12 -31.38 -15.58
N ALA A 190 34.11 -30.87 -16.27
CA ALA A 190 33.15 -31.68 -16.99
C ALA A 190 33.88 -32.45 -18.10
N THR A 191 34.55 -33.55 -17.75
CA THR A 191 35.03 -34.56 -18.70
C THR A 191 33.82 -35.37 -19.13
N GLY A 192 33.08 -34.81 -20.09
CA GLY A 192 32.25 -35.60 -20.98
C GLY A 192 33.11 -36.47 -21.89
N ASP A 193 33.86 -37.42 -21.31
CA ASP A 193 34.52 -38.50 -22.04
C ASP A 193 33.68 -39.76 -21.84
N SER A 194 32.69 -39.93 -22.72
CA SER A 194 32.15 -41.25 -23.01
C SER A 194 33.27 -42.06 -23.67
N PRO A 195 33.76 -43.17 -23.08
CA PRO A 195 34.71 -44.02 -23.76
C PRO A 195 33.97 -44.72 -24.91
N SER A 196 34.19 -44.23 -26.13
CA SER A 196 33.78 -44.90 -27.35
C SER A 196 34.47 -46.28 -27.42
N PRO A 197 33.74 -47.40 -27.59
CA PRO A 197 34.34 -48.72 -27.61
C PRO A 197 35.23 -48.86 -28.85
N ARG A 198 36.55 -48.99 -28.63
CA ARG A 198 37.51 -49.29 -29.69
C ARG A 198 37.28 -50.71 -30.20
N THR A 199 36.82 -50.81 -31.44
CA THR A 199 36.78 -52.06 -32.22
C THR A 199 38.21 -52.56 -32.48
N PRO A 200 38.55 -53.84 -32.21
CA PRO A 200 39.86 -54.36 -32.54
C PRO A 200 39.95 -54.70 -34.04
N THR A 201 40.87 -54.02 -34.74
CA THR A 201 41.28 -54.38 -36.10
C THR A 201 42.12 -55.65 -36.07
N LYS A 202 41.53 -56.74 -36.59
CA LYS A 202 42.16 -58.03 -36.81
C LYS A 202 43.19 -57.90 -37.95
N LYS A 203 44.49 -58.00 -37.64
CA LYS A 203 45.53 -58.22 -38.67
C LYS A 203 45.41 -59.66 -39.16
N VAL A 204 45.16 -59.84 -40.45
CA VAL A 204 45.32 -61.12 -41.16
C VAL A 204 46.74 -61.12 -41.71
N GLN A 205 47.50 -62.16 -41.36
CA GLN A 205 48.78 -62.53 -41.97
C GLN A 205 48.56 -63.21 -43.31
#